data_AF-A0A412XH42-F1
#
_entry.id   AF-A0A412XH42-F1
#
_cell.length_a   1.000
_cell.length_b   1.000
_cell.length_c   1.000
_cell.angle_alpha   90.00
_cell.angle_beta   90.00
_cell.angle_gamma   90.00
#
_symmetry.space_group_name_H-M   'P 1'
#
loop_
_entity.id
_entity.type
_entity.pdbx_description
1 polymer ?
#
loop_
_entity_poly.entity_id
_entity_poly.type
_entity_poly.pdbx_seq_one_letter_code
_entity_poly.pdbx_strand_id
1 'polypeptide(L)'
;MAKKREIFKVDEDALKDMMASESISCGKSGADVGENVLPVTEKEKNVPEVKTQGQEKSRKTIRADPGLEEKVEMYKELFLDRKKSVHRKQTYISYDMYCRLARILPLLSDDMSVPAFLDNVLAHHLETYSEELGELFRRKTPKTF
;
A
#
# COMPACT_ATOMS: atom_id res chain seq x y z
N MET A 1 -25.82 -36.02 -10.65
CA MET A 1 -24.47 -36.57 -10.87
C MET A 1 -23.48 -35.76 -10.04
N ALA A 2 -22.91 -36.33 -8.97
CA ALA A 2 -21.93 -35.62 -8.14
C ALA A 2 -20.53 -35.81 -8.73
N LYS A 3 -19.86 -34.70 -9.08
CA LYS A 3 -18.50 -34.72 -9.65
C LYS A 3 -17.50 -35.05 -8.53
N LYS A 4 -16.85 -36.21 -8.62
CA LYS A 4 -15.84 -36.67 -7.65
C LYS A 4 -14.65 -35.70 -7.70
N ARG A 5 -14.35 -35.02 -6.58
CA ARG A 5 -13.14 -34.21 -6.43
C ARG A 5 -12.00 -35.15 -6.05
N GLU A 6 -10.93 -35.11 -6.82
CA GLU A 6 -9.71 -35.85 -6.53
C GLU A 6 -8.92 -35.10 -5.47
N ILE A 7 -8.64 -35.77 -4.35
CA ILE A 7 -7.86 -35.21 -3.26
C ILE A 7 -6.41 -35.58 -3.53
N PHE A 8 -5.61 -34.60 -3.92
CA PHE A 8 -4.17 -34.75 -4.07
C PHE A 8 -3.52 -34.70 -2.68
N LYS A 9 -2.66 -35.69 -2.39
CA LYS A 9 -1.77 -35.61 -1.23
C LYS A 9 -0.65 -34.63 -1.56
N VAL A 10 -0.61 -33.53 -0.84
CA VAL A 10 0.48 -32.55 -0.90
C VAL A 10 1.52 -32.93 0.14
N ASP A 11 2.80 -32.90 -0.25
CA ASP A 11 3.92 -33.02 0.66
C ASP A 11 4.23 -31.64 1.25
N GLU A 12 3.83 -31.45 2.51
CA GLU A 12 3.98 -30.20 3.24
C GLU A 12 5.45 -29.84 3.48
N ASP A 13 6.33 -30.84 3.65
CA ASP A 13 7.74 -30.61 3.96
C ASP A 13 8.50 -30.11 2.74
N ALA A 14 8.23 -30.71 1.57
CA ALA A 14 8.78 -30.24 0.30
C ALA A 14 8.32 -28.82 -0.05
N LEU A 15 7.07 -28.48 0.25
CA LEU A 15 6.53 -27.13 0.00
C LEU A 15 7.19 -26.09 0.91
N LYS A 16 7.49 -26.46 2.15
CA LYS A 16 8.13 -25.60 3.15
C LYS A 16 9.59 -25.34 2.81
N ASP A 17 10.30 -26.35 2.34
CA ASP A 17 11.69 -26.24 1.88
C ASP A 17 11.80 -25.30 0.67
N MET A 18 10.87 -25.43 -0.29
CA MET A 18 10.81 -24.55 -1.46
C MET A 18 10.56 -23.08 -1.07
N MET A 19 9.72 -22.81 -0.06
CA MET A 19 9.50 -21.45 0.46
C MET A 19 10.68 -20.92 1.29
N ALA A 20 11.38 -21.81 1.99
CA ALA A 20 12.54 -21.46 2.81
C ALA A 20 13.80 -21.22 1.96
N SER A 21 13.86 -21.76 0.74
CA SER A 21 14.92 -21.42 -0.20
C SER A 21 14.81 -19.95 -0.64
N GLU A 22 15.75 -19.12 -0.19
CA GLU A 22 15.89 -17.72 -0.59
C GLU A 22 16.30 -17.61 -2.06
N SER A 23 15.38 -17.81 -3.01
CA SER A 23 15.62 -17.58 -4.44
C SER A 23 14.32 -17.39 -5.23
N ILE A 24 13.60 -16.32 -4.95
CA ILE A 24 12.70 -15.68 -5.93
C ILE A 24 12.98 -14.18 -6.00
N SER A 25 14.09 -13.84 -6.64
CA SER A 25 14.20 -12.57 -7.36
C SER A 25 13.11 -12.59 -8.46
N CYS A 26 12.01 -11.87 -8.26
CA CYS A 26 11.01 -11.63 -9.30
C CYS A 26 11.59 -10.63 -10.32
N GLY A 27 12.53 -11.12 -11.13
CA GLY A 27 13.09 -10.50 -12.32
C GLY A 27 12.78 -11.42 -13.51
N LYS A 28 12.28 -10.84 -14.58
CA LYS A 28 11.64 -11.54 -15.70
C LYS A 28 12.66 -11.96 -16.77
N SER A 29 12.80 -13.27 -17.01
CA SER A 29 13.15 -13.94 -18.30
C SER A 29 13.51 -15.39 -17.97
N GLY A 30 12.83 -16.41 -18.49
CA GLY A 30 13.08 -16.92 -19.85
C GLY A 30 14.13 -18.05 -19.80
N ALA A 31 13.64 -19.29 -19.78
CA ALA A 31 14.27 -20.59 -20.13
C ALA A 31 15.79 -20.84 -19.95
N ASP A 32 16.05 -21.98 -19.30
CA ASP A 32 17.01 -23.05 -19.67
C ASP A 32 18.26 -23.29 -18.80
N VAL A 33 18.26 -24.50 -18.21
CA VAL A 33 19.36 -25.46 -17.95
C VAL A 33 20.54 -25.09 -17.04
N GLY A 34 20.82 -25.98 -16.08
CA GLY A 34 22.20 -26.34 -15.72
C GLY A 34 22.48 -26.52 -14.24
N GLU A 35 22.31 -27.75 -13.75
CA GLU A 35 22.77 -28.25 -12.46
C GLU A 35 24.33 -28.27 -12.37
N ASN A 36 24.90 -27.76 -11.26
CA ASN A 36 26.05 -28.35 -10.52
C ASN A 36 26.52 -27.48 -9.33
N VAL A 37 26.04 -27.81 -8.12
CA VAL A 37 26.80 -28.23 -6.90
C VAL A 37 28.27 -27.78 -6.80
N LEU A 38 28.60 -26.77 -5.97
CA LEU A 38 29.18 -26.79 -4.59
C LEU A 38 30.61 -26.16 -4.54
N PRO A 39 31.27 -25.94 -3.37
CA PRO A 39 31.14 -24.72 -2.54
C PRO A 39 32.51 -24.08 -2.20
N VAL A 40 32.58 -22.80 -1.79
CA VAL A 40 33.79 -22.27 -1.11
C VAL A 40 33.42 -21.35 0.05
N THR A 41 33.53 -21.95 1.23
CA THR A 41 34.09 -21.47 2.50
C THR A 41 34.40 -19.98 2.69
N GLU A 42 33.75 -19.43 3.71
CA GLU A 42 34.16 -18.42 4.69
C GLU A 42 35.52 -17.74 4.50
N LYS A 43 35.53 -16.39 4.50
CA LYS A 43 36.44 -15.57 5.34
C LYS A 43 35.83 -14.21 5.68
N GLU A 44 35.75 -13.98 6.98
CA GLU A 44 35.57 -12.69 7.64
C GLU A 44 36.62 -11.66 7.16
N LYS A 45 36.25 -10.36 7.14
CA LYS A 45 36.74 -9.35 8.09
C LYS A 45 36.74 -7.92 7.49
N ASN A 46 36.30 -6.99 8.34
CA ASN A 46 36.62 -5.55 8.41
C ASN A 46 35.85 -4.53 7.57
N VAL A 47 34.90 -3.91 8.28
CA VAL A 47 34.67 -2.46 8.43
C VAL A 47 35.90 -1.58 8.16
N PRO A 48 35.69 -0.41 7.52
CA PRO A 48 36.28 0.82 8.03
C PRO A 48 35.22 1.89 8.32
N GLU A 49 35.25 2.32 9.57
CA GLU A 49 34.66 3.53 10.11
C GLU A 49 35.39 4.75 9.53
N VAL A 50 34.67 5.64 8.84
CA VAL A 50 35.16 6.99 8.52
C VAL A 50 34.06 8.01 8.82
N LYS A 51 34.16 8.57 10.03
CA LYS A 51 34.04 9.98 10.41
C LYS A 51 33.05 10.85 9.62
N THR A 52 31.96 11.15 10.30
CA THR A 52 31.30 12.45 10.45
C THR A 52 31.89 13.61 9.65
N GLN A 53 31.12 14.11 8.68
CA GLN A 53 31.03 15.54 8.39
C GLN A 53 29.57 15.90 8.14
N GLY A 54 29.01 16.66 9.07
CA GLY A 54 27.66 17.19 8.99
C GLY A 54 27.54 18.15 7.80
N GLN A 55 26.49 17.93 7.01
CA GLN A 55 25.79 19.02 6.36
C GLN A 55 24.38 19.05 6.94
N GLU A 56 24.30 19.61 8.15
CA GLU A 56 23.08 20.19 8.66
C GLU A 56 22.74 21.37 7.75
N LYS A 57 22.06 21.08 6.64
CA LYS A 57 21.38 22.10 5.85
C LYS A 57 20.24 22.59 6.71
N SER A 58 20.54 23.65 7.45
CA SER A 58 19.59 24.50 8.17
C SER A 58 18.30 24.59 7.36
N ARG A 59 17.30 23.80 7.77
CA ARG A 59 15.92 24.05 7.40
C ARG A 59 15.60 25.37 8.06
N LYS A 60 15.69 26.44 7.28
CA LYS A 60 15.09 27.73 7.62
C LYS A 60 13.70 27.40 8.17
N THR A 61 13.51 27.67 9.46
CA THR A 61 12.21 27.62 10.11
C THR A 61 11.32 28.61 9.39
N ILE A 62 10.57 28.10 8.41
CA ILE A 62 9.46 28.82 7.81
C ILE A 62 8.51 29.05 8.97
N ARG A 63 8.29 30.31 9.35
CA ARG A 63 7.26 30.67 10.31
C ARG A 63 5.95 30.10 9.76
N ALA A 64 5.39 29.10 10.44
CA ALA A 64 4.13 28.51 10.05
C ALA A 64 3.07 29.62 10.09
N ASP A 65 2.37 29.82 8.97
CA ASP A 65 1.14 30.59 8.95
C ASP A 65 0.17 29.92 9.94
N PRO A 66 -0.32 30.62 10.97
CA PRO A 66 -1.25 30.03 11.95
C PRO A 66 -2.47 29.37 11.29
N GLY A 67 -2.94 29.92 10.16
CA GLY A 67 -4.07 29.35 9.41
C GLY A 67 -3.73 28.09 8.61
N LEU A 68 -2.44 27.77 8.42
CA LEU A 68 -2.02 26.53 7.78
C LEU A 68 -2.03 25.36 8.77
N GLU A 69 -1.62 25.59 10.01
CA GLU A 69 -1.60 24.55 11.04
C GLU A 69 -3.00 24.00 11.32
N GLU A 70 -4.00 24.87 11.43
CA GLU A 70 -5.40 24.47 11.59
C GLU A 70 -5.90 23.62 10.42
N LYS A 71 -5.55 24.00 9.18
CA LYS A 71 -5.92 23.23 7.99
C LYS A 71 -5.22 21.87 7.94
N VAL A 72 -3.98 21.81 8.39
CA VAL A 72 -3.22 20.55 8.49
C VAL A 72 -3.90 19.62 9.49
N GLU A 73 -4.31 20.13 10.64
CA GLU A 73 -4.98 19.32 11.66
C GLU A 73 -6.34 18.82 11.17
N MET A 74 -7.15 19.70 10.58
CA MET A 74 -8.42 19.33 9.96
C MET A 74 -8.23 18.27 8.85
N TYR A 75 -7.17 18.37 8.05
CA TYR A 75 -6.88 17.35 7.04
C TYR A 75 -6.57 15.99 7.66
N LYS A 76 -5.80 15.96 8.76
CA LYS A 76 -5.49 14.70 9.46
C LYS A 76 -6.75 14.07 10.01
N GLU A 77 -7.61 14.85 10.67
CA GLU A 77 -8.86 14.37 11.24
C GLU A 77 -9.80 13.79 10.16
N LEU A 78 -9.93 14.47 9.03
CA LEU A 78 -10.82 14.04 7.95
C LEU A 78 -10.31 12.82 7.18
N PHE A 79 -9.01 12.76 6.88
CA PHE A 79 -8.47 11.82 5.90
C PHE A 79 -7.45 10.83 6.44
N LEU A 80 -6.78 11.14 7.55
CA LEU A 80 -5.71 10.31 8.13
C LEU A 80 -6.12 9.62 9.43
N ASP A 81 -7.40 9.71 9.84
CA ASP A 81 -7.95 8.86 10.89
C ASP A 81 -8.31 7.47 10.35
N ARG A 82 -7.72 6.42 10.94
CA ARG A 82 -7.92 5.04 10.49
C ARG A 82 -9.18 4.45 11.13
N LYS A 83 -10.30 4.51 10.41
CA LYS A 83 -11.53 3.82 10.80
C LYS A 83 -11.39 2.30 10.64
N LYS A 84 -11.73 1.54 11.67
CA LYS A 84 -11.78 0.07 11.62
C LYS A 84 -13.03 -0.37 10.87
N SER A 85 -12.92 -0.68 9.59
CA SER A 85 -14.02 -1.26 8.80
C SER A 85 -13.78 -2.74 8.51
N VAL A 86 -14.79 -3.57 8.84
CA VAL A 86 -14.73 -5.05 8.73
C VAL A 86 -15.25 -5.53 7.38
N HIS A 87 -16.13 -4.75 6.73
CA HIS A 87 -16.78 -5.14 5.47
C HIS A 87 -16.27 -4.26 4.33
N ARG A 88 -15.41 -4.82 3.46
CA ARG A 88 -14.80 -4.10 2.35
C ARG A 88 -15.01 -4.83 1.03
N LYS A 89 -15.07 -4.07 -0.06
CA LYS A 89 -15.08 -4.59 -1.44
C LYS A 89 -13.80 -4.13 -2.15
N GLN A 90 -13.23 -5.00 -2.96
CA GLN A 90 -12.06 -4.67 -3.76
C GLN A 90 -12.49 -3.83 -4.98
N THR A 91 -11.77 -2.74 -5.22
CA THR A 91 -12.00 -1.84 -6.36
C THR A 91 -10.66 -1.53 -7.03
N TYR A 92 -10.68 -1.36 -8.34
CA TYR A 92 -9.50 -0.96 -9.10
C TYR A 92 -9.30 0.56 -9.02
N ILE A 93 -8.05 0.97 -8.87
CA ILE A 93 -7.60 2.35 -9.03
C ILE A 93 -6.46 2.38 -10.04
N SER A 94 -6.18 3.55 -10.63
CA SER A 94 -5.07 3.65 -11.58
C SER A 94 -3.73 3.35 -10.90
N TYR A 95 -2.84 2.71 -11.65
CA TYR A 95 -1.51 2.33 -11.16
C TYR A 95 -0.73 3.56 -10.66
N ASP A 96 -0.72 4.64 -11.43
CA ASP A 96 -0.02 5.87 -11.07
C ASP A 96 -0.55 6.49 -9.78
N MET A 97 -1.87 6.44 -9.56
CA MET A 97 -2.47 6.94 -8.33
C MET A 97 -2.08 6.07 -7.14
N TYR A 98 -2.18 4.75 -7.28
CA TYR A 98 -1.76 3.82 -6.23
C TYR A 98 -0.30 4.05 -5.84
N CYS A 99 0.60 4.14 -6.82
CA CYS A 99 2.03 4.37 -6.58
C CYS A 99 2.30 5.71 -5.89
N ARG A 100 1.58 6.77 -6.26
CA ARG A 100 1.70 8.08 -5.58
C ARG A 100 1.26 7.97 -4.12
N LEU A 101 0.08 7.40 -3.87
CA LEU A 101 -0.47 7.25 -2.51
C LEU A 101 0.40 6.37 -1.62
N ALA A 102 0.85 5.21 -2.14
CA ALA A 102 1.72 4.28 -1.41
C ALA A 102 3.07 4.90 -1.02
N ARG A 103 3.55 5.91 -1.76
CA ARG A 103 4.78 6.64 -1.43
C ARG A 103 4.58 7.74 -0.40
N ILE A 104 3.44 8.43 -0.42
CA ILE A 104 3.21 9.59 0.46
C ILE A 104 2.60 9.20 1.81
N LEU A 105 1.67 8.24 1.86
CA LEU A 105 0.92 7.94 3.08
C LEU A 105 1.80 7.50 4.26
N PRO A 106 2.84 6.66 4.07
CA PRO A 106 3.75 6.30 5.16
C PRO A 106 4.54 7.48 5.73
N LEU A 107 4.63 8.61 5.01
CA LEU A 107 5.27 9.84 5.50
C LEU A 107 4.31 10.74 6.29
N LEU A 108 3.01 10.47 6.21
CA LEU A 108 1.95 11.27 6.82
C LEU A 108 1.33 10.57 8.05
N SER A 109 1.27 9.24 8.06
CA SER A 109 0.72 8.43 9.17
C SER A 109 1.20 6.98 9.09
N ASP A 110 1.64 6.41 10.22
CA ASP A 110 2.21 5.06 10.31
C ASP A 110 1.20 3.96 10.01
N ASP A 111 -0.08 4.20 10.32
CA ASP A 111 -1.14 3.20 10.25
C ASP A 111 -2.04 3.35 9.01
N MET A 112 -1.78 4.36 8.17
CA MET A 112 -2.66 4.67 7.05
C MET A 112 -2.31 3.88 5.79
N SER A 113 -3.21 2.99 5.39
CA SER A 113 -3.09 2.26 4.12
C SER A 113 -3.83 2.98 2.99
N VAL A 114 -3.40 2.74 1.74
CA VAL A 114 -4.07 3.30 0.54
C VAL A 114 -5.58 3.03 0.54
N PRO A 115 -6.07 1.79 0.81
CA PRO A 115 -7.51 1.55 0.84
C PRO A 115 -8.24 2.30 1.95
N ALA A 116 -7.63 2.45 3.14
CA ALA A 116 -8.24 3.17 4.26
C ALA A 116 -8.34 4.68 3.97
N PHE A 117 -7.27 5.27 3.42
CA PHE A 117 -7.27 6.67 2.99
C PHE A 117 -8.35 6.93 1.93
N LEU A 118 -8.45 6.05 0.93
CA LEU A 118 -9.48 6.17 -0.11
C LEU A 118 -10.89 6.04 0.45
N ASP A 119 -11.11 5.16 1.44
CA ASP A 119 -12.39 5.03 2.13
C ASP A 119 -12.81 6.37 2.76
N ASN A 120 -11.87 7.05 3.44
CA ASN A 120 -12.11 8.38 4.03
C ASN A 120 -12.40 9.44 2.96
N VAL A 121 -11.60 9.49 1.89
CA VAL A 121 -11.80 10.44 0.77
C VAL A 121 -13.16 10.25 0.12
N LEU A 122 -13.55 9.01 -0.14
CA LEU A 122 -14.84 8.69 -0.75
C LEU A 122 -16.00 9.02 0.19
N ALA A 123 -15.89 8.68 1.49
CA ALA A 123 -16.90 9.02 2.47
C ALA A 123 -17.12 10.55 2.55
N HIS A 124 -16.03 11.32 2.70
CA HIS A 124 -16.09 12.77 2.73
C HIS A 124 -16.67 13.35 1.42
N HIS A 125 -16.27 12.82 0.26
CA HIS A 125 -16.80 13.26 -1.03
C HIS A 125 -18.31 13.03 -1.15
N LEU A 126 -18.80 11.85 -0.74
CA LEU A 126 -20.22 11.54 -0.76
C LEU A 126 -21.02 12.42 0.21
N GLU A 127 -20.46 12.74 1.37
CA GLU A 127 -21.11 13.63 2.34
C GLU A 127 -21.15 15.08 1.84
N THR A 128 -20.01 15.59 1.37
CA THR A 128 -19.86 16.96 0.86
C THR A 128 -20.80 17.26 -0.30
N TYR A 129 -21.00 16.30 -1.21
CA TYR A 129 -21.79 16.49 -2.44
C TYR A 129 -23.11 15.73 -2.43
N SER A 130 -23.62 15.39 -1.23
CA SER A 130 -24.84 14.58 -1.08
C SER A 130 -26.08 15.23 -1.71
N GLU A 131 -26.21 16.55 -1.64
CA GLU A 131 -27.34 17.29 -2.20
C GLU A 131 -27.33 17.27 -3.74
N GLU A 132 -26.17 17.55 -4.34
CA GLU A 132 -25.99 17.54 -5.80
C GLU A 132 -26.15 16.13 -6.37
N LEU A 133 -25.60 15.12 -5.70
CA LEU A 133 -25.81 13.72 -6.06
C LEU A 133 -27.31 13.39 -6.00
N GLY A 134 -28.00 13.80 -4.94
CA GLY A 134 -29.45 13.62 -4.80
C GLY A 134 -30.25 14.26 -5.93
N GLU A 135 -29.88 15.46 -6.36
CA GLU A 135 -30.52 16.16 -7.48
C GLU A 135 -30.26 15.44 -8.82
N LEU A 136 -29.04 14.95 -9.06
CA LEU A 136 -28.73 14.15 -10.24
C LEU A 136 -29.53 12.84 -10.29
N PHE A 137 -29.75 12.19 -9.15
CA PHE A 137 -30.59 11.00 -9.07
C PHE A 137 -32.05 11.31 -9.41
N ARG A 138 -32.65 12.35 -8.79
CA ARG A 138 -34.05 12.75 -9.06
C ARG A 138 -34.31 13.05 -10.53
N ARG A 139 -33.38 13.73 -11.21
CA ARG A 139 -33.50 14.05 -12.64
C ARG A 139 -33.44 12.80 -13.52
N LYS A 140 -32.64 11.79 -13.13
CA LYS A 140 -32.50 10.52 -13.88
C LYS A 140 -33.63 9.54 -13.62
N THR A 141 -34.33 9.66 -12.50
CA THR A 141 -35.55 8.91 -12.22
C THR A 141 -36.74 9.87 -12.16
N PRO A 142 -37.23 10.39 -13.32
CA PRO A 142 -38.55 11.00 -13.33
C PRO A 142 -39.53 9.95 -12.79
N LYS A 143 -40.34 10.32 -11.79
CA LYS A 143 -41.45 9.48 -11.34
C LYS A 143 -42.34 9.19 -12.56
N THR A 144 -42.17 8.02 -13.18
CA THR A 144 -43.18 7.44 -14.05
C THR A 144 -44.33 7.04 -13.15
N PHE A 145 -45.44 7.78 -13.25
CA PHE A 145 -46.73 7.43 -12.66
C PHE A 145 -47.31 6.19 -13.31
#